data_AF-A0A1H9XRT9-F1
#
_entry.id   AF-A0A1H9XRT9-F1
#
_cell.length_a   1.000
_cell.length_b   1.000
_cell.length_c   1.000
_cell.angle_alpha   90.00
_cell.angle_beta   90.00
_cell.angle_gamma   90.00
#
_symmetry.space_group_name_H-M   'P 1'
#
loop_
_entity.id
_entity.type
_entity.pdbx_description
1 polymer ?
#
loop_
_entity_poly.entity_id
_entity_poly.type
_entity_poly.pdbx_seq_one_letter_code
_entity_poly.pdbx_strand_id
1 'polypeptide(L)'
;MPETAPIPALTPAPDSWEYSLYIPHDPRAVTVCRLTLRPILTVHGLAGLLDTAELLASELVTNAVLHTKGPACLRLRFRDGVLQIGAWDADPEPPEPPRRLEDLGDGEGGRGMAI
;
A
#
# COMPACT_ATOMS: atom_id res chain seq x y z
N MET A 1 -28.13 10.81 28.45
CA MET A 1 -27.11 10.13 27.66
C MET A 1 -27.11 10.79 26.30
N PRO A 2 -26.04 11.46 25.84
CA PRO A 2 -26.02 11.97 24.47
C PRO A 2 -25.90 10.76 23.53
N GLU A 3 -26.80 10.71 22.57
CA GLU A 3 -26.88 9.68 21.54
C GLU A 3 -25.73 9.90 20.54
N THR A 4 -24.80 8.95 20.45
CA THR A 4 -23.72 8.97 19.46
C THR A 4 -24.37 8.81 18.08
N ALA A 5 -24.54 9.91 17.37
CA ALA A 5 -24.97 9.86 15.98
C ALA A 5 -23.98 8.98 15.18
N PRO A 6 -24.46 8.07 14.31
CA PRO A 6 -23.58 7.24 13.51
C PRO A 6 -22.77 8.15 12.57
N ILE A 7 -21.45 7.95 12.56
CA ILE A 7 -20.53 8.62 11.63
C ILE A 7 -21.03 8.27 10.22
N PRO A 8 -21.35 9.25 9.34
CA PRO A 8 -21.86 8.94 8.02
C PRO A 8 -20.83 8.08 7.29
N ALA A 9 -21.23 6.88 6.90
CA ALA A 9 -20.44 6.07 5.99
C ALA A 9 -20.31 6.89 4.69
N LEU A 10 -19.14 7.44 4.43
CA LEU A 10 -18.82 8.10 3.16
C LEU A 10 -19.09 7.06 2.06
N THR A 11 -20.21 7.22 1.38
CA THR A 11 -20.54 6.44 0.20
C THR A 11 -19.37 6.63 -0.76
N PRO A 12 -18.67 5.57 -1.20
CA PRO A 12 -17.62 5.72 -2.17
C PRO A 12 -18.18 6.44 -3.40
N ALA A 13 -17.47 7.46 -3.87
CA ALA A 13 -17.79 8.11 -5.16
C ALA A 13 -17.96 7.03 -6.24
N PRO A 14 -18.77 7.25 -7.29
CA PRO A 14 -19.04 6.25 -8.32
C PRO A 14 -17.78 5.63 -8.96
N ASP A 15 -16.64 6.33 -8.89
CA ASP A 15 -15.34 5.88 -9.40
C ASP A 15 -14.42 5.27 -8.34
N SER A 16 -14.86 5.13 -7.08
CA SER A 16 -14.04 4.59 -6.00
C SER A 16 -14.00 3.07 -6.02
N TRP A 17 -12.81 2.49 -6.08
CA TRP A 17 -12.60 1.04 -6.07
C TRP A 17 -11.41 0.62 -5.21
N GLU A 18 -11.39 -0.65 -4.85
CA GLU A 18 -10.32 -1.26 -4.06
C GLU A 18 -10.10 -2.71 -4.50
N TYR A 19 -8.83 -3.11 -4.65
CA TYR A 19 -8.40 -4.48 -4.86
C TYR A 19 -7.37 -4.86 -3.80
N SER A 20 -7.46 -6.09 -3.30
CA SER A 20 -6.46 -6.67 -2.39
C SER A 20 -5.96 -7.98 -2.97
N LEU A 21 -4.64 -8.09 -3.11
CA LEU A 21 -3.94 -9.28 -3.56
C LEU A 21 -3.13 -9.84 -2.40
N TYR A 22 -3.57 -10.97 -1.86
CA TYR A 22 -2.79 -11.72 -0.87
C TYR A 22 -1.67 -12.46 -1.58
N ILE A 23 -0.46 -12.31 -1.05
CA ILE A 23 0.77 -12.73 -1.68
C ILE A 23 1.52 -13.68 -0.75
N PRO A 24 1.95 -14.86 -1.25
CA PRO A 24 2.82 -15.72 -0.49
C PRO A 24 4.19 -15.06 -0.28
N HIS A 25 4.91 -15.52 0.75
CA HIS A 25 6.30 -15.14 0.99
C HIS A 25 7.24 -15.86 0.01
N ASP A 26 7.14 -15.51 -1.27
CA ASP A 26 7.91 -16.05 -2.39
C ASP A 26 8.31 -14.88 -3.32
N PRO A 27 9.58 -14.74 -3.76
CA PRO A 27 10.01 -13.69 -4.69
C PRO A 27 9.17 -13.59 -5.98
N ARG A 28 8.53 -14.69 -6.42
CA ARG A 28 7.61 -14.71 -7.56
C ARG A 28 6.39 -13.81 -7.37
N ALA A 29 6.07 -13.46 -6.12
CA ALA A 29 5.08 -12.46 -5.72
C ALA A 29 5.17 -11.17 -6.53
N VAL A 30 6.39 -10.66 -6.76
CA VAL A 30 6.63 -9.40 -7.47
C VAL A 30 6.10 -9.46 -8.90
N THR A 31 6.38 -10.55 -9.62
CA THR A 31 5.88 -10.76 -10.99
C THR A 31 4.36 -10.85 -11.02
N VAL A 32 3.76 -11.59 -10.09
CA VAL A 32 2.30 -11.72 -10.00
C VAL A 32 1.65 -10.36 -9.75
N CYS A 33 2.20 -9.55 -8.86
CA CYS A 33 1.71 -8.21 -8.59
C CYS A 33 1.75 -7.32 -9.83
N ARG A 34 2.88 -7.27 -10.54
CA ARG A 34 3.03 -6.50 -11.78
C ARG A 34 2.03 -6.91 -12.86
N LEU A 35 1.87 -8.21 -13.08
CA LEU A 35 0.91 -8.74 -14.06
C LEU A 35 -0.54 -8.44 -13.67
N THR A 36 -0.84 -8.35 -12.38
CA THR A 36 -2.19 -8.02 -11.88
C THR A 36 -2.49 -6.53 -11.99
N LEU A 37 -1.49 -5.66 -11.80
CA LEU A 37 -1.63 -4.20 -11.90
C LEU A 37 -2.04 -3.73 -13.29
N ARG A 38 -1.45 -4.32 -14.34
CA ARG A 38 -1.71 -3.98 -15.74
C ARG A 38 -3.21 -3.96 -16.09
N PRO A 39 -3.94 -5.08 -16.01
CA PRO A 39 -5.34 -5.10 -16.40
C PRO A 39 -6.19 -4.20 -15.51
N ILE A 40 -5.91 -4.11 -14.20
CA ILE A 40 -6.66 -3.25 -13.28
C ILE A 40 -6.56 -1.80 -13.73
N LEU A 41 -5.34 -1.27 -13.90
CA LEU A 41 -5.16 0.13 -14.26
C LEU A 41 -5.64 0.43 -15.68
N THR A 42 -5.52 -0.52 -16.62
CA THR A 42 -6.06 -0.34 -17.97
C THR A 42 -7.59 -0.25 -17.97
N VAL A 43 -8.29 -1.14 -17.25
CA VAL A 43 -9.77 -1.15 -17.17
C VAL A 43 -10.30 0.13 -16.53
N HIS A 44 -9.59 0.69 -15.54
CA HIS A 44 -9.97 1.94 -14.87
C HIS A 44 -9.45 3.21 -15.56
N GLY A 45 -8.88 3.12 -16.76
CA GLY A 45 -8.40 4.28 -17.52
C GLY A 45 -7.14 4.96 -16.94
N LEU A 46 -6.42 4.27 -16.05
CA LEU A 46 -5.21 4.75 -15.36
C LEU A 46 -3.92 4.20 -15.99
N ALA A 47 -3.93 3.84 -17.28
CA ALA A 47 -2.77 3.27 -17.97
C ALA A 47 -1.53 4.19 -17.92
N GLY A 48 -1.71 5.50 -17.81
CA GLY A 48 -0.61 6.46 -17.65
C GLY A 48 0.13 6.37 -16.32
N LEU A 49 -0.42 5.70 -15.32
CA LEU A 49 0.22 5.46 -14.02
C LEU A 49 0.92 4.11 -13.94
N LEU A 50 0.90 3.31 -15.01
CA LEU A 50 1.29 1.91 -14.97
C LEU A 50 2.76 1.72 -14.56
N ASP A 51 3.68 2.47 -15.17
CA ASP A 51 5.11 2.34 -14.88
C ASP A 51 5.43 2.68 -13.41
N THR A 52 4.82 3.76 -12.90
CA THR A 52 4.97 4.17 -11.49
C THR A 52 4.35 3.14 -10.55
N ALA A 53 3.16 2.63 -10.88
CA ALA A 53 2.48 1.64 -10.06
C ALA A 53 3.22 0.30 -10.02
N GLU A 54 3.78 -0.15 -11.15
CA GLU A 54 4.62 -1.35 -11.21
C GLU A 54 5.90 -1.21 -10.38
N LEU A 55 6.55 -0.04 -10.44
CA LEU A 55 7.73 0.25 -9.63
C LEU A 55 7.38 0.22 -8.14
N LEU A 56 6.37 0.99 -7.72
CA LEU A 56 5.94 1.05 -6.33
C LEU A 56 5.56 -0.33 -5.79
N ALA A 57 4.79 -1.10 -6.54
CA ALA A 57 4.40 -2.44 -6.12
C ALA A 57 5.62 -3.37 -6.04
N SER A 58 6.59 -3.26 -6.93
CA SER A 58 7.79 -4.09 -6.89
C SER A 58 8.62 -3.81 -5.65
N GLU A 59 8.85 -2.53 -5.33
CA GLU A 59 9.57 -2.12 -4.12
C GLU A 59 8.82 -2.54 -2.85
N LEU A 60 7.51 -2.28 -2.78
CA LEU A 60 6.69 -2.62 -1.62
C LEU A 60 6.65 -4.13 -1.36
N VAL A 61 6.45 -4.94 -2.41
CA VAL A 61 6.37 -6.40 -2.30
C VAL A 61 7.75 -6.99 -2.04
N THR A 62 8.81 -6.44 -2.62
CA THR A 62 10.19 -6.85 -2.33
C THR A 62 10.52 -6.57 -0.87
N ASN A 63 10.20 -5.38 -0.36
CA ASN A 63 10.38 -5.05 1.05
C ASN A 63 9.61 -6.01 1.96
N ALA A 64 8.35 -6.30 1.62
CA ALA A 64 7.55 -7.26 2.38
C ALA A 64 8.16 -8.67 2.37
N VAL A 65 8.54 -9.20 1.21
CA VAL A 65 9.11 -10.56 1.08
C VAL A 65 10.52 -10.67 1.67
N LEU A 66 11.29 -9.59 1.73
CA LEU A 66 12.64 -9.62 2.30
C LEU A 66 12.67 -9.38 3.81
N HIS A 67 11.73 -8.60 4.35
CA HIS A 67 11.82 -8.09 5.72
C HIS A 67 10.74 -8.62 6.66
N THR A 68 9.74 -9.36 6.17
CA THR A 68 8.62 -9.83 6.98
C THR A 68 8.59 -11.36 6.96
N LYS A 69 8.03 -12.02 7.98
CA LYS A 69 7.99 -13.50 8.03
C LYS A 69 6.61 -14.08 7.72
N GLY A 70 5.61 -13.21 7.54
CA GLY A 70 4.21 -13.56 7.38
C GLY A 70 3.68 -13.40 5.95
N PRO A 71 2.42 -13.80 5.70
CA PRO A 71 1.74 -13.49 4.46
C PRO A 71 1.62 -11.97 4.29
N ALA A 72 1.79 -11.49 3.06
CA ALA A 72 1.66 -10.08 2.71
C ALA A 72 0.40 -9.85 1.87
N CYS A 73 -0.06 -8.60 1.80
CA CYS A 73 -1.18 -8.17 1.01
C CYS A 73 -0.83 -6.86 0.29
N LEU A 74 -0.87 -6.87 -1.05
CA LEU A 74 -0.82 -5.63 -1.84
C LEU A 74 -2.25 -5.10 -1.98
N ARG A 75 -2.47 -3.87 -1.53
CA ARG A 75 -3.75 -3.17 -1.65
C ARG A 75 -3.63 -2.01 -2.63
N LEU A 76 -4.57 -1.98 -3.56
CA LEU A 76 -4.81 -0.88 -4.47
C LEU A 76 -6.12 -0.22 -4.14
N ARG A 77 -6.13 1.10 -4.04
CA ARG A 77 -7.35 1.87 -3.78
C ARG A 77 -7.34 3.13 -4.61
N PHE A 78 -8.42 3.39 -5.33
CA PHE A 78 -8.61 4.65 -6.02
C PHE A 78 -9.82 5.36 -5.44
N ARG A 79 -9.63 6.58 -4.93
CA ARG A 79 -10.69 7.44 -4.40
C ARG A 79 -10.34 8.90 -4.66
N ASP A 80 -11.33 9.71 -4.98
CA ASP A 80 -11.19 11.17 -5.14
C ASP A 80 -10.06 11.57 -6.11
N GLY A 81 -9.88 10.79 -7.19
CA GLY A 81 -8.84 11.04 -8.21
C GLY A 81 -7.43 10.56 -7.81
N VAL A 82 -7.27 9.93 -6.64
CA VAL A 82 -5.98 9.51 -6.09
C VAL A 82 -5.88 7.99 -6.09
N LEU A 83 -4.84 7.47 -6.76
CA LEU A 83 -4.43 6.06 -6.67
C LEU A 83 -3.48 5.86 -5.49
N GLN A 84 -3.87 5.01 -4.55
CA GLN A 84 -3.09 4.58 -3.40
C GLN A 84 -2.68 3.12 -3.59
N ILE A 85 -1.39 2.83 -3.40
CA ILE A 85 -0.81 1.49 -3.45
C ILE A 85 -0.05 1.29 -2.15
N GLY A 86 -0.33 0.19 -1.44
CA GLY A 86 0.36 -0.14 -0.20
C GLY A 86 0.48 -1.65 -0.01
N ALA A 87 1.55 -2.10 0.64
CA ALA A 87 1.70 -3.48 1.08
C ALA A 87 1.50 -3.57 2.60
N TRP A 88 0.81 -4.61 3.04
CA TRP A 88 0.56 -4.94 4.43
C TRP A 88 1.15 -6.32 4.68
N ASP A 89 2.10 -6.44 5.59
CA ASP A 89 2.42 -7.74 6.16
C ASP A 89 1.39 -8.07 7.25
N ALA A 90 1.15 -9.35 7.46
CA ALA A 90 0.37 -9.82 8.60
C ALA A 90 1.25 -9.97 9.85
N ASP A 91 2.32 -9.18 10.01
CA ASP A 91 3.05 -9.13 11.27
C ASP A 91 2.22 -8.26 12.24
N PRO A 92 1.64 -8.85 13.32
CA PRO A 92 0.76 -8.12 14.24
C PRO A 92 1.53 -7.18 15.16
N GLU A 93 2.85 -7.05 15.00
CA GLU A 93 3.69 -6.17 15.80
C GLU A 93 3.69 -4.77 15.17
N PRO A 94 3.07 -3.77 15.81
CA PRO A 94 3.21 -2.40 15.35
C PRO A 94 4.71 -2.06 15.36
N PRO A 95 5.27 -1.42 14.31
CA PRO A 95 6.64 -0.96 14.40
C PRO A 95 6.77 -0.07 15.63
N GLU A 96 7.73 -0.36 16.51
CA GLU A 96 8.00 0.50 17.66
C GLU A 96 8.19 1.93 17.13
N PRO A 97 7.45 2.93 17.65
CA PRO A 97 7.67 4.30 17.23
C PRO A 97 9.15 4.62 17.43
N PRO A 98 9.83 5.24 16.44
CA PRO A 98 11.25 5.53 16.57
C PRO A 98 11.45 6.27 17.89
N ARG A 99 12.25 5.68 18.78
CA ARG A 99 12.64 6.33 20.03
C ARG A 99 13.47 7.53 19.62
N ARG A 100 12.80 8.69 19.57
CA ARG A 100 13.40 10.00 19.40
C ARG A 100 14.03 10.24 18.02
N LEU A 101 13.62 11.34 17.40
CA LEU A 101 14.18 11.86 16.14
C LEU A 101 15.70 12.16 16.21
N GLU A 102 16.29 12.09 17.40
CA GLU A 102 17.67 12.46 17.71
C GLU A 102 18.69 11.35 17.41
N ASP A 103 18.25 10.09 17.22
CA ASP A 103 19.14 8.95 16.95
C ASP A 103 19.27 8.61 15.45
N LEU A 104 18.68 9.41 14.55
CA LEU A 104 18.97 9.36 13.10
C LEU A 104 20.30 10.04 12.80
N GLY A 105 21.37 9.48 13.38
CA GLY A 105 22.73 9.79 13.01
C GLY A 105 23.01 9.31 11.58
N ASP A 106 23.10 10.27 10.66
CA ASP A 106 23.90 10.24 9.43
C ASP A 106 23.77 9.02 8.49
N GLY A 107 22.60 8.39 8.46
CA GLY A 107 22.22 7.42 7.44
C GLY A 107 21.33 8.05 6.38
N GLU A 108 21.86 8.32 5.19
CA GLU A 108 21.09 8.64 3.98
C GLU A 108 20.03 7.57 3.71
N GLY A 109 18.81 7.75 4.23
CA GLY A 109 17.72 6.79 4.02
C GLY A 109 16.37 7.38 4.43
N GLY A 110 15.60 7.81 3.43
CA GLY A 110 14.16 8.01 3.56
C GLY A 110 13.72 9.27 4.29
N ARG A 111 13.68 10.41 3.59
CA ARG A 111 12.94 11.59 4.06
C ARG A 111 11.44 11.37 3.89
N GLY A 112 10.80 10.77 4.89
CA GLY A 112 9.37 10.92 5.09
C GLY A 112 9.07 12.37 5.47
N MET A 113 8.39 13.11 4.60
CA MET A 113 7.88 14.45 4.93
C MET A 113 6.52 14.28 5.60
N ALA A 114 6.44 14.62 6.88
CA ALA A 114 5.18 14.91 7.55
C ALA A 114 4.79 16.35 7.23
N ILE A 115 3.58 16.55 6.73
CA ILE A 115 2.90 17.85 6.66
C ILE A 115 1.85 17.86 7.76
#